data_AF-A0A7C1D175-F1
#
_entry.id   AF-A0A7C1D175-F1
#
_cell.length_a   1.000
_cell.length_b   1.000
_cell.length_c   1.000
_cell.angle_alpha   90.00
_cell.angle_beta   90.00
_cell.angle_gamma   90.00
#
_symmetry.space_group_name_H-M   'P 1'
#
loop_
_entity.id
_entity.type
_entity.pdbx_description
1 polymer ?
#
loop_
_entity_poly.entity_id
_entity_poly.type
_entity_poly.pdbx_seq_one_letter_code
_entity_poly.pdbx_strand_id
1 'polypeptide(L)'
;MRMQFIRSKQNPIFPNIAGTWMEDQTANPDLLKIGDTFYMYFRGQQNGHDRIGLATIPESQFDGKTWHIQPEPLIDVGNKGDWDETHVLDPASVLVGNRVFLYYSAVSPRCDRSVCLAISDDGIHFQKYDHNPIVIGGGPEVVYHNGKFYLFFWKTKKSGRGFDLHLAISGDGFHF
;
A
#
# COMPACT_ATOMS: atom_id res chain seq x y z
N MET A 1 -30.50 2.54 -14.19
CA MET A 1 -29.32 3.14 -14.85
C MET A 1 -28.14 2.19 -14.70
N ARG A 2 -27.53 1.71 -15.78
CA ARG A 2 -26.37 0.80 -15.72
C ARG A 2 -25.11 1.66 -15.72
N MET A 3 -24.37 1.74 -14.62
CA MET A 3 -23.04 2.36 -14.63
C MET A 3 -22.16 1.56 -15.60
N GLN A 4 -21.68 2.21 -16.66
CA GLN A 4 -20.66 1.67 -17.54
C GLN A 4 -19.36 2.38 -17.24
N PHE A 5 -18.34 1.63 -16.83
CA PHE A 5 -16.98 2.14 -16.78
C PHE A 5 -16.44 2.28 -18.20
N ILE A 6 -15.94 3.45 -18.54
CA ILE A 6 -15.24 3.69 -19.80
C ILE A 6 -13.73 3.53 -19.52
N ARG A 7 -13.08 2.59 -20.21
CA ARG A 7 -11.63 2.42 -20.11
C ARG A 7 -10.92 3.59 -20.79
N SER A 8 -9.88 4.12 -20.16
CA SER A 8 -9.05 5.17 -20.76
C SER A 8 -8.34 4.64 -22.02
N LYS A 9 -8.30 5.46 -23.08
CA LYS A 9 -7.53 5.15 -24.29
C LYS A 9 -6.01 5.22 -24.07
N GLN A 10 -5.58 5.84 -22.97
CA GLN A 10 -4.17 5.96 -22.58
C GLN A 10 -3.73 4.85 -21.61
N ASN A 11 -4.51 3.77 -21.48
CA ASN A 11 -4.05 2.63 -20.69
C ASN A 11 -2.85 1.93 -21.36
N PRO A 12 -1.85 1.47 -20.58
CA PRO A 12 -1.71 1.67 -19.13
C PRO A 12 -1.33 3.13 -18.79
N ILE A 13 -1.94 3.70 -17.73
CA ILE A 13 -1.60 5.06 -17.28
C ILE A 13 -0.20 5.15 -16.65
N PHE A 14 0.31 4.01 -16.13
CA PHE A 14 1.71 3.83 -15.74
C PHE A 14 2.22 2.49 -16.23
N PRO A 15 3.06 2.47 -17.28
CA PRO A 15 3.79 1.25 -17.61
C PRO A 15 4.89 0.98 -16.56
N ASN A 16 5.30 -0.27 -16.47
CA ASN A 16 6.59 -0.63 -15.86
C ASN A 16 7.74 0.06 -16.62
N ILE A 17 8.83 0.37 -15.91
CA ILE A 17 9.99 1.06 -16.51
C ILE A 17 11.22 0.15 -16.40
N ALA A 18 11.71 -0.31 -17.55
CA ALA A 18 12.88 -1.19 -17.62
C ALA A 18 14.11 -0.59 -16.92
N GLY A 19 14.83 -1.41 -16.14
CA GLY A 19 16.01 -0.97 -15.39
C GLY A 19 15.72 -0.15 -14.13
N THR A 20 14.47 -0.14 -13.67
CA THR A 20 14.06 0.51 -12.40
C THR A 20 13.50 -0.51 -11.41
N TRP A 21 13.27 -0.08 -10.17
CA TRP A 21 12.67 -0.92 -9.12
C TRP A 21 11.24 -1.42 -9.43
N MET A 22 10.61 -0.91 -10.49
CA MET A 22 9.29 -1.29 -11.00
C MET A 22 9.36 -1.87 -12.43
N GLU A 23 10.49 -2.46 -12.81
CA GLU A 23 10.69 -2.97 -14.16
C GLU A 23 9.81 -4.17 -14.52
N ASP A 24 9.41 -4.97 -13.54
CA ASP A 24 8.60 -6.18 -13.81
C ASP A 24 7.10 -5.89 -13.82
N GLN A 25 6.63 -4.90 -13.03
CA GLN A 25 5.20 -4.55 -12.94
C GLN A 25 4.96 -3.21 -12.21
N THR A 26 3.78 -2.65 -12.45
CA THR A 26 3.12 -1.60 -11.67
C THR A 26 1.69 -2.08 -11.35
N ALA A 27 1.30 -2.12 -10.08
CA ALA A 27 0.02 -2.73 -9.67
C ALA A 27 -0.49 -2.20 -8.33
N ASN A 28 -1.66 -2.69 -7.90
CA ASN A 28 -2.22 -2.51 -6.55
C ASN A 28 -2.15 -1.05 -6.04
N PRO A 29 -2.80 -0.09 -6.73
CA PRO A 29 -2.75 1.29 -6.32
C PRO A 29 -3.63 1.54 -5.10
N ASP A 30 -3.17 2.42 -4.23
CA ASP A 30 -3.95 3.08 -3.19
C ASP A 30 -3.79 4.60 -3.33
N LEU A 31 -4.87 5.34 -3.06
CA LEU A 31 -4.95 6.78 -3.30
C LEU A 31 -5.28 7.53 -2.02
N LEU A 32 -4.44 8.51 -1.71
CA LEU A 32 -4.62 9.41 -0.59
C LEU A 32 -4.50 10.86 -1.05
N LYS A 33 -5.38 11.73 -0.57
CA LYS A 33 -5.23 13.17 -0.75
C LYS A 33 -4.62 13.79 0.50
N ILE A 34 -3.52 14.53 0.34
CA ILE A 34 -2.86 15.28 1.42
C ILE A 34 -2.74 16.73 0.95
N GLY A 35 -3.44 17.65 1.62
CA GLY A 35 -3.55 19.03 1.16
C GLY A 35 -4.10 19.11 -0.27
N ASP A 36 -3.41 19.83 -1.15
CA ASP A 36 -3.78 20.03 -2.56
C ASP A 36 -3.10 19.03 -3.52
N THR A 37 -2.68 17.87 -3.01
CA THR A 37 -1.97 16.86 -3.81
C THR A 37 -2.59 15.47 -3.60
N PHE A 38 -2.77 14.74 -4.70
CA PHE A 38 -3.05 13.32 -4.66
C PHE A 38 -1.75 12.52 -4.67
N TYR A 39 -1.68 11.56 -3.77
CA TYR A 39 -0.62 10.58 -3.61
C TYR A 39 -1.18 9.22 -4.02
N MET A 40 -0.50 8.55 -4.93
CA MET A 40 -0.75 7.17 -5.26
C MET A 40 0.40 6.32 -4.74
N TYR A 41 0.12 5.51 -3.72
CA TYR A 41 1.02 4.45 -3.30
C TYR A 41 0.74 3.24 -4.16
N PHE A 42 1.76 2.65 -4.78
CA PHE A 42 1.55 1.55 -5.72
C PHE A 42 2.66 0.52 -5.65
N ARG A 43 2.33 -0.71 -6.02
CA ARG A 43 3.28 -1.82 -6.08
C ARG A 43 4.14 -1.72 -7.33
N GLY A 44 5.46 -1.84 -7.15
CA GLY A 44 6.42 -2.17 -8.20
C GLY A 44 7.14 -3.48 -7.91
N GLN A 45 7.89 -4.01 -8.86
CA GLN A 45 8.74 -5.17 -8.66
C GLN A 45 10.01 -5.08 -9.50
N GLN A 46 11.09 -5.57 -8.91
CA GLN A 46 12.36 -5.81 -9.58
C GLN A 46 13.03 -7.00 -8.89
N ASN A 47 13.65 -7.87 -9.69
CA ASN A 47 14.41 -9.04 -9.24
C ASN A 47 13.56 -10.01 -8.39
N GLY A 48 12.27 -10.13 -8.71
CA GLY A 48 11.34 -11.00 -7.98
C GLY A 48 10.93 -10.49 -6.60
N HIS A 49 11.28 -9.24 -6.25
CA HIS A 49 10.91 -8.61 -4.98
C HIS A 49 9.95 -7.45 -5.22
N ASP A 50 8.81 -7.48 -4.52
CA ASP A 50 7.83 -6.39 -4.59
C ASP A 50 8.18 -5.27 -3.61
N ARG A 51 7.89 -4.04 -4.04
CA ARG A 51 8.12 -2.80 -3.30
C ARG A 51 6.92 -1.88 -3.45
N ILE A 52 6.78 -0.91 -2.55
CA ILE A 52 5.81 0.17 -2.71
C ILE A 52 6.55 1.44 -3.14
N GLY A 53 6.08 2.10 -4.18
CA GLY A 53 6.53 3.44 -4.56
C GLY A 53 5.40 4.46 -4.55
N LEU A 54 5.73 5.67 -5.01
CA LEU A 54 4.86 6.83 -4.94
C LEU A 54 4.77 7.53 -6.30
N ALA A 55 3.56 7.83 -6.73
CA ALA A 55 3.27 8.79 -7.79
C ALA A 55 2.42 9.93 -7.22
N THR A 56 2.63 11.15 -7.68
CA THR A 56 1.89 12.33 -7.20
C THR A 56 1.34 13.18 -8.34
N ILE A 57 0.26 13.89 -8.06
CA ILE A 57 -0.30 14.91 -8.95
C ILE A 57 -0.97 16.02 -8.11
N PRO A 58 -0.71 17.31 -8.39
CA PRO A 58 -1.48 18.39 -7.80
C PRO A 58 -2.97 18.26 -8.15
N GLU A 59 -3.87 18.49 -7.20
CA GLU A 59 -5.32 18.43 -7.42
C GLU A 59 -5.75 19.34 -8.57
N SER A 60 -5.14 20.51 -8.69
CA SER A 60 -5.39 21.47 -9.79
C SER A 60 -5.06 20.93 -11.18
N GLN A 61 -4.26 19.86 -11.27
CA GLN A 61 -3.85 19.22 -12.52
C GLN A 61 -4.50 17.84 -12.71
N PHE A 62 -5.28 17.35 -11.73
CA PHE A 62 -5.78 15.98 -11.71
C PHE A 62 -6.59 15.63 -12.96
N ASP A 63 -6.02 14.76 -13.80
CA ASP A 63 -6.65 14.20 -15.01
C ASP A 63 -6.85 12.68 -14.92
N GLY A 64 -6.42 12.08 -13.80
CA GLY A 64 -6.43 10.65 -13.51
C GLY A 64 -5.43 9.82 -14.32
N LYS A 65 -4.52 10.44 -15.09
CA LYS A 65 -3.67 9.76 -16.08
C LYS A 65 -2.21 10.21 -16.04
N THR A 66 -1.97 11.47 -15.76
CA THR A 66 -0.63 12.08 -15.69
C THR A 66 -0.16 12.07 -14.25
N TRP A 67 1.04 11.57 -13.98
CA TRP A 67 1.59 11.60 -12.62
C TRP A 67 3.11 11.74 -12.60
N HIS A 68 3.60 12.35 -11.54
CA HIS A 68 5.02 12.41 -11.21
C HIS A 68 5.40 11.21 -10.34
N ILE A 69 6.13 10.25 -10.92
CA ILE A 69 6.59 9.03 -10.25
C ILE A 69 7.93 9.29 -9.58
N GLN A 70 8.07 8.91 -8.32
CA GLN A 70 9.34 8.97 -7.61
C GLN A 70 10.33 7.94 -8.18
N PRO A 71 11.63 8.29 -8.32
CA PRO A 71 12.61 7.42 -8.95
C PRO A 71 12.96 6.18 -8.11
N GLU A 72 12.84 6.28 -6.79
CA GLU A 72 13.17 5.23 -5.83
C GLU A 72 11.90 4.64 -5.18
N PRO A 73 11.95 3.37 -4.72
CA PRO A 73 10.86 2.80 -3.94
C PRO A 73 10.70 3.56 -2.63
N LEU A 74 9.46 3.74 -2.20
CA LEU A 74 9.10 4.42 -0.95
C LEU A 74 9.19 3.46 0.25
N ILE A 75 8.72 2.21 0.11
CA ILE A 75 9.02 1.10 1.02
C ILE A 75 9.72 0.00 0.23
N ASP A 76 10.97 -0.30 0.59
CA ASP A 76 11.74 -1.44 0.09
C ASP A 76 11.60 -2.66 1.02
N VAL A 77 12.00 -3.84 0.55
CA VAL A 77 12.04 -5.07 1.35
C VAL A 77 12.93 -4.92 2.59
N GLY A 78 12.57 -5.64 3.65
CA GLY A 78 13.33 -5.66 4.89
C GLY A 78 14.63 -6.47 4.81
N ASN A 79 15.38 -6.42 5.90
CA ASN A 79 16.54 -7.28 6.10
C ASN A 79 16.11 -8.72 6.38
N LYS A 80 17.09 -9.63 6.38
CA LYS A 80 16.87 -11.01 6.79
C LYS A 80 16.28 -11.09 8.21
N GLY A 81 15.15 -11.78 8.34
CA GLY A 81 14.39 -11.94 9.58
C GLY A 81 13.25 -10.95 9.77
N ASP A 82 13.21 -9.87 8.97
CA ASP A 82 12.11 -8.91 8.97
C ASP A 82 10.85 -9.56 8.38
N TRP A 83 9.70 -9.02 8.75
CA TRP A 83 8.41 -9.53 8.29
C TRP A 83 8.17 -9.33 6.80
N ASP A 84 8.84 -8.34 6.23
CA ASP A 84 8.80 -7.96 4.82
C ASP A 84 10.14 -8.21 4.09
N GLU A 85 10.93 -9.18 4.56
CA GLU A 85 12.20 -9.62 3.96
C GLU A 85 12.09 -9.93 2.46
N THR A 86 10.94 -10.46 2.00
CA THR A 86 10.79 -10.96 0.63
C THR A 86 9.94 -10.05 -0.24
N HIS A 87 8.82 -9.54 0.26
CA HIS A 87 7.92 -8.68 -0.52
C HIS A 87 7.22 -7.65 0.36
N VAL A 88 7.02 -6.47 -0.24
CA VAL A 88 6.19 -5.37 0.25
C VAL A 88 5.18 -5.02 -0.85
N LEU A 89 3.87 -5.18 -0.59
CA LEU A 89 2.83 -4.98 -1.59
C LEU A 89 1.48 -4.60 -0.98
N ASP A 90 0.46 -4.41 -1.82
CA ASP A 90 -0.92 -4.07 -1.42
C ASP A 90 -0.98 -2.91 -0.41
N PRO A 91 -0.55 -1.69 -0.80
CA PRO A 91 -0.64 -0.52 0.07
C PRO A 91 -2.09 -0.21 0.45
N ALA A 92 -2.29 0.27 1.68
CA ALA A 92 -3.53 0.87 2.14
C ALA A 92 -3.20 2.00 3.11
N SER A 93 -3.52 3.24 2.73
CA SER A 93 -3.12 4.42 3.46
C SER A 93 -4.29 5.22 4.01
N VAL A 94 -4.04 5.91 5.12
CA VAL A 94 -4.98 6.86 5.69
C VAL A 94 -4.25 8.02 6.35
N LEU A 95 -4.78 9.23 6.17
CA LEU A 95 -4.31 10.44 6.85
C LEU A 95 -5.10 10.64 8.13
N VAL A 96 -4.41 10.70 9.27
CA VAL A 96 -5.00 11.00 10.59
C VAL A 96 -4.23 12.14 11.25
N GLY A 97 -4.89 13.28 11.40
CA GLY A 97 -4.20 14.53 11.73
C GLY A 97 -3.23 14.89 10.60
N ASN A 98 -1.94 15.00 10.95
CA ASN A 98 -0.87 15.30 9.98
C ASN A 98 0.00 14.07 9.67
N ARG A 99 -0.43 12.87 10.06
CA ARG A 99 0.35 11.65 9.90
C ARG A 99 -0.34 10.68 8.95
N VAL A 100 0.41 10.18 7.99
CA VAL A 100 0.02 9.09 7.10
C VAL A 100 0.38 7.77 7.78
N PHE A 101 -0.62 6.89 7.84
CA PHE A 101 -0.45 5.48 8.19
C PHE A 101 -0.55 4.70 6.89
N LEU A 102 0.52 3.98 6.52
CA LEU A 102 0.55 3.11 5.36
C LEU A 102 0.66 1.67 5.82
N TYR A 103 -0.46 0.96 5.80
CA TYR A 103 -0.50 -0.49 6.00
C TYR A 103 -0.14 -1.18 4.68
N TYR A 104 0.55 -2.32 4.76
CA TYR A 104 0.96 -3.06 3.57
C TYR A 104 1.06 -4.55 3.85
N SER A 105 0.81 -5.37 2.82
CA SER A 105 1.15 -6.79 2.82
C SER A 105 2.67 -6.96 2.87
N ALA A 106 3.14 -7.79 3.79
CA ALA A 106 4.52 -8.16 3.99
C ALA A 106 4.70 -9.68 3.88
N VAL A 107 5.79 -10.11 3.24
CA VAL A 107 6.13 -11.53 3.03
C VAL A 107 7.54 -11.80 3.49
N SER A 108 7.71 -12.93 4.17
CA SER A 108 9.01 -13.40 4.63
C SER A 108 9.02 -14.92 4.81
N PRO A 109 10.18 -15.58 4.94
CA PRO A 109 10.25 -17.02 5.22
C PRO A 109 9.52 -17.45 6.51
N ARG A 110 9.30 -16.52 7.45
CA ARG A 110 8.57 -16.77 8.69
C ARG A 110 7.05 -16.68 8.55
N CYS A 111 6.54 -16.03 7.51
CA CYS A 111 5.11 -15.82 7.32
C CYS A 111 4.77 -15.51 5.86
N ASP A 112 3.88 -16.32 5.27
CA ASP A 112 3.44 -16.16 3.88
C ASP A 112 2.81 -14.78 3.61
N ARG A 113 2.02 -14.27 4.57
CA ARG A 113 1.44 -12.92 4.54
C ARG A 113 1.18 -12.38 5.94
N SER A 114 1.69 -11.18 6.17
CA SER A 114 1.35 -10.33 7.32
C SER A 114 0.99 -8.93 6.84
N VAL A 115 0.28 -8.16 7.68
CA VAL A 115 0.07 -6.73 7.44
C VAL A 115 1.01 -5.96 8.35
N CYS A 116 1.94 -5.22 7.75
CA CYS A 116 2.86 -4.32 8.43
C CYS A 116 2.39 -2.87 8.29
N LEU A 117 3.01 -1.98 9.05
CA LEU A 117 2.76 -0.55 9.07
C LEU A 117 4.07 0.21 8.84
N ALA A 118 3.99 1.30 8.07
CA ALA A 118 4.94 2.39 8.06
C ALA A 118 4.20 3.72 8.26
N ILE A 119 4.86 4.70 8.87
CA ILE A 119 4.28 6.02 9.16
C ILE A 119 5.11 7.14 8.53
N SER A 120 4.45 8.22 8.13
CA SER A 120 5.08 9.41 7.55
C SER A 120 4.36 10.68 7.98
N ASP A 121 5.09 11.76 8.22
CA ASP A 121 4.54 13.08 8.51
C ASP A 121 4.41 13.98 7.24
N ASP A 122 4.97 13.55 6.10
CA ASP A 122 4.92 14.28 4.82
C ASP A 122 4.36 13.47 3.64
N GLY A 123 4.05 12.19 3.87
CA GLY A 123 3.53 11.27 2.88
C GLY A 123 4.58 10.79 1.86
N ILE A 124 5.86 11.11 2.05
CA ILE A 124 6.98 10.77 1.15
C ILE A 124 8.05 9.95 1.89
N HIS A 125 8.46 10.39 3.08
CA HIS A 125 9.47 9.72 3.88
C HIS A 125 8.81 8.87 4.96
N PHE A 126 8.94 7.55 4.84
CA PHE A 126 8.30 6.61 5.74
C PHE A 126 9.27 5.91 6.67
N GLN A 127 8.85 5.74 7.92
CA GLN A 127 9.50 4.89 8.91
C GLN A 127 8.66 3.64 9.13
N LYS A 128 9.24 2.45 8.89
CA LYS A 128 8.60 1.17 9.24
C LYS A 128 8.39 1.09 10.75
N TYR A 129 7.26 0.55 11.17
CA TYR A 129 6.94 0.39 12.59
C TYR A 129 7.78 -0.73 13.22
N ASP A 130 8.49 -0.42 14.31
CA ASP A 130 9.42 -1.34 14.96
C ASP A 130 8.74 -2.59 15.56
N HIS A 131 7.44 -2.51 15.86
CA HIS A 131 6.66 -3.64 16.40
C HIS A 131 5.83 -4.36 15.34
N ASN A 132 6.21 -4.24 14.06
CA ASN A 132 5.59 -5.02 13.00
C ASN A 132 5.61 -6.54 13.28
N PRO A 133 4.58 -7.27 12.82
CA PRO A 133 3.44 -6.83 12.03
C PRO A 133 2.31 -6.35 12.94
N ILE A 134 1.33 -5.71 12.33
CA ILE A 134 0.07 -5.35 12.96
C ILE A 134 -0.83 -6.59 13.11
N VAL A 135 -1.00 -7.36 12.04
CA VAL A 135 -1.81 -8.59 12.04
C VAL A 135 -1.26 -9.63 11.06
N ILE A 136 -1.62 -10.90 11.26
CA ILE A 136 -1.37 -11.97 10.28
C ILE A 136 -2.53 -12.03 9.28
N GLY A 137 -2.22 -11.90 8.00
CA GLY A 137 -3.15 -11.73 6.89
C GLY A 137 -2.52 -10.88 5.78
N GLY A 138 -3.29 -10.53 4.75
CA GLY A 138 -2.81 -9.70 3.65
C GLY A 138 -3.90 -8.86 3.01
N GLY A 139 -3.54 -8.11 1.98
CA GLY A 139 -4.43 -7.21 1.23
C GLY A 139 -5.18 -6.26 2.14
N PRO A 140 -4.46 -5.40 2.90
CA PRO A 140 -5.10 -4.47 3.80
C PRO A 140 -5.95 -3.46 3.03
N GLU A 141 -6.96 -2.92 3.71
CA GLU A 141 -7.66 -1.69 3.37
C GLU A 141 -7.99 -0.99 4.69
N VAL A 142 -7.84 0.33 4.76
CA VAL A 142 -8.04 1.06 6.02
C VAL A 142 -8.96 2.25 5.86
N VAL A 143 -9.85 2.43 6.84
CA VAL A 143 -10.68 3.63 6.98
C VAL A 143 -10.50 4.21 8.37
N TYR A 144 -10.24 5.50 8.49
CA TYR A 144 -10.33 6.22 9.75
C TYR A 144 -11.68 6.94 9.85
N HIS A 145 -12.46 6.61 10.88
CA HIS A 145 -13.78 7.18 11.08
C HIS A 145 -14.13 7.27 12.57
N ASN A 146 -14.63 8.43 13.00
CA ASN A 146 -15.06 8.70 14.37
C ASN A 146 -14.03 8.28 15.44
N GLY A 147 -12.76 8.66 15.24
CA GLY A 147 -11.70 8.42 16.23
C GLY A 147 -11.15 6.99 16.22
N LYS A 148 -11.45 6.19 15.19
CA LYS A 148 -11.02 4.78 15.11
C LYS A 148 -10.54 4.43 13.72
N PHE A 149 -9.53 3.57 13.68
CA PHE A 149 -9.07 2.86 12.50
C PHE A 149 -9.87 1.57 12.35
N TYR A 150 -10.37 1.33 11.14
CA TYR A 150 -11.00 0.08 10.74
C TYR A 150 -10.10 -0.54 9.67
N LEU A 151 -9.35 -1.57 10.06
CA LEU A 151 -8.44 -2.28 9.17
C LEU A 151 -9.12 -3.56 8.67
N PHE A 152 -9.40 -3.60 7.38
CA PHE A 152 -9.90 -4.77 6.68
C PHE A 152 -8.72 -5.52 6.07
N PHE A 153 -8.74 -6.85 6.14
CA PHE A 153 -7.66 -7.68 5.60
C PHE A 153 -8.16 -9.11 5.41
N TRP A 154 -7.57 -9.84 4.47
CA TRP A 154 -7.93 -11.24 4.28
C TRP A 154 -7.05 -12.17 5.12
N LYS A 155 -7.59 -13.32 5.54
CA LYS A 155 -6.82 -14.43 6.13
C LYS A 155 -7.14 -15.74 5.43
N THR A 156 -6.16 -16.63 5.38
CA THR A 156 -6.37 -18.00 4.90
C THR A 156 -7.40 -18.72 5.76
N LYS A 157 -8.35 -19.39 5.11
CA LYS A 157 -9.37 -20.18 5.80
C LYS A 157 -8.73 -21.33 6.57
N LYS A 158 -9.32 -21.73 7.70
CA LYS A 158 -8.86 -22.92 8.46
C LYS A 158 -8.82 -24.19 7.61
N SER A 159 -9.65 -24.27 6.57
CA SER A 159 -9.66 -25.37 5.60
C SER A 159 -8.45 -25.39 4.66
N GLY A 160 -7.58 -24.36 4.69
CA GLY A 160 -6.42 -24.22 3.81
C GLY A 160 -6.75 -23.85 2.36
N ARG A 161 -8.03 -23.59 2.03
CA ARG A 161 -8.47 -23.23 0.67
C ARG A 161 -9.22 -21.90 0.67
N GLY A 162 -8.65 -20.91 -0.01
CA GLY A 162 -9.21 -19.56 -0.14
C GLY A 162 -8.98 -18.67 1.07
N PHE A 163 -9.56 -17.48 1.03
CA PHE A 163 -9.41 -16.43 2.02
C PHE A 163 -10.77 -15.88 2.47
N ASP A 164 -10.89 -15.48 3.73
CA ASP A 164 -12.04 -14.76 4.27
C ASP A 164 -11.60 -13.35 4.71
N LEU A 165 -12.46 -12.36 4.50
CA LEU A 165 -12.25 -10.98 4.95
C LEU A 165 -12.46 -10.88 6.46
N HIS A 166 -11.56 -10.17 7.13
CA HIS A 166 -11.60 -9.89 8.55
C HIS A 166 -11.48 -8.38 8.79
N LEU A 167 -11.86 -7.96 10.00
CA LEU A 167 -11.79 -6.59 10.48
C LEU A 167 -11.04 -6.58 11.81
N ALA A 168 -10.14 -5.62 11.99
CA ALA A 168 -9.61 -5.21 13.28
C ALA A 168 -9.85 -3.72 13.50
N ILE A 169 -10.03 -3.31 14.76
CA ILE A 169 -10.39 -1.94 15.11
C ILE A 169 -9.38 -1.40 16.11
N SER A 170 -8.82 -0.23 15.82
CA SER A 170 -7.84 0.43 16.70
C SER A 170 -8.25 1.87 17.02
N GLY A 171 -7.88 2.34 18.21
CA GLY A 171 -8.00 3.75 18.59
C GLY A 171 -6.78 4.58 18.19
N ASP A 172 -5.63 3.96 17.97
CA ASP A 172 -4.35 4.65 17.73
C ASP A 172 -3.69 4.29 16.39
N GLY A 173 -4.17 3.24 15.71
CA GLY A 173 -3.63 2.78 14.43
C GLY A 173 -2.36 1.94 14.56
N PHE A 174 -1.89 1.66 15.78
CA PHE A 174 -0.70 0.83 16.03
C PHE A 174 -1.08 -0.51 16.68
N HIS A 175 -2.12 -0.52 17.52
CA HIS A 175 -2.54 -1.70 18.28
C HIS A 175 -3.95 -2.13 17.88
N PHE A 176 -4.12 -3.39 17.47
CA PHE A 176 -5.33 -3.96 16.89
C PHE A 176 -5.78 -5.26 17.57
#